data_AF-A0A3M6Z2T2-F1
#
_entry.id   AF-A0A3M6Z2T2-F1
#
_cell.length_a   1.000
_cell.length_b   1.000
_cell.length_c   1.000
_cell.angle_alpha   90.00
_cell.angle_beta   90.00
_cell.angle_gamma   90.00
#
_symmetry.space_group_name_H-M   'P 1'
#
loop_
_entity.id
_entity.type
_entity.pdbx_description
1 polymer ?
#
loop_
_entity_poly.entity_id
_entity_poly.type
_entity_poly.pdbx_seq_one_letter_code
_entity_poly.pdbx_strand_id
1 'polypeptide(L)'
;MSPQQDGSNEKQSVEVLGDYSINQPKHRTTHHKDGDDESKRIGSILETEHEIHDLAEQLGDRADGIAPVKDIEKVIDKVATLSIEDCREILTTLLKEHDNDYNFATAQRKKLENLIKGPSDGQDEEQWELELKSETAINKFYSPYPEVRAVTDPRDDPDTPCETIRAHLLGYLWASVAQFVNSMFNSRFPQVNITSAVMQVFLYPCGMLLSWILPDWSFKAFGTRISLNPGPWTYKEQILATLIVNVSYTSAYVFWNIQTQEIYYGEQWLTTGYKILLLISTQCMGLGFAGLLRRFVVYPSETIWPNILPTVALNRALLVSDEKKEKIHGWSMSRYSVFWIVFWGMFVYFWLPDYLFPALSFFAWMTWIKPNNFNLATVTGSQFGLGFNPWSTFDWNVIGTYWSPLAYPFWTFVTQYIGMVIGGFAILGIYYTNTR
;
A
#
# COMPACT_ATOMS: atom_id res chain seq x y z
N MET A 1 18.38 26.92 61.14
CA MET A 1 18.79 25.58 61.59
C MET A 1 18.92 24.73 60.33
N SER A 2 20.12 24.69 59.76
CA SER A 2 20.49 23.76 58.69
C SER A 2 20.48 22.33 59.25
N PRO A 3 20.38 21.31 58.40
CA PRO A 3 21.61 20.65 57.96
C PRO A 3 21.71 20.39 56.46
N GLN A 4 22.96 20.43 55.98
CA GLN A 4 23.47 20.02 54.69
C GLN A 4 23.74 18.50 54.65
N GLN A 5 23.61 17.90 53.46
CA GLN A 5 24.36 16.76 52.90
C GLN A 5 23.85 16.61 51.45
N ASP A 6 24.47 17.21 50.43
CA ASP A 6 25.69 16.84 49.69
C ASP A 6 25.59 15.52 48.89
N GLY A 7 25.90 15.61 47.58
CA GLY A 7 26.25 14.46 46.74
C GLY A 7 25.38 14.16 45.51
N SER A 8 25.86 14.57 44.33
CA SER A 8 25.52 14.09 42.97
C SER A 8 24.23 14.59 42.28
N ASN A 9 24.36 15.73 41.59
CA ASN A 9 23.50 16.08 40.45
C ASN A 9 23.90 15.23 39.24
N GLU A 10 23.17 14.16 38.99
CA GLU A 10 23.21 13.41 37.74
C GLU A 10 22.41 14.20 36.69
N LYS A 11 23.13 14.88 35.78
CA LYS A 11 22.55 15.48 34.59
C LYS A 11 21.98 14.35 33.73
N GLN A 12 20.67 14.18 33.71
CA GLN A 12 19.99 13.41 32.66
C GLN A 12 20.11 14.19 31.34
N SER A 13 21.16 13.88 30.59
CA SER A 13 21.30 14.22 29.19
C SER A 13 20.22 13.45 28.41
N VAL A 14 19.32 14.19 27.78
CA VAL A 14 18.43 13.68 26.74
C VAL A 14 19.32 13.28 25.56
N GLU A 15 19.59 11.99 25.44
CA GLU A 15 20.28 11.43 24.28
C GLU A 15 19.28 11.40 23.12
N VAL A 16 19.38 12.43 22.28
CA VAL A 16 18.70 12.52 20.99
C VAL A 16 19.28 11.40 20.13
N LEU A 17 18.48 10.36 19.90
CA LEU A 17 18.79 9.28 18.95
C LEU A 17 19.20 9.89 17.62
N GLY A 18 20.47 9.68 17.30
CA GLY A 18 21.20 10.35 16.23
C GLY A 18 20.63 10.07 14.85
N ASP A 19 20.84 11.07 13.99
CA ASP A 19 20.66 11.05 12.55
C ASP A 19 21.15 9.73 11.93
N TYR A 20 20.22 9.01 11.28
CA TYR A 20 20.57 8.03 10.25
C TYR A 20 21.06 8.80 9.00
N SER A 21 22.28 9.31 9.09
CA SER A 21 23.03 9.85 7.95
C SER A 21 23.99 8.76 7.46
N ILE A 22 23.75 8.27 6.25
CA ILE A 22 24.63 7.37 5.53
C ILE A 22 25.93 8.14 5.25
N ASN A 23 26.97 7.88 6.06
CA ASN A 23 28.31 8.38 5.79
C ASN A 23 28.87 7.69 4.55
N GLN A 24 28.80 8.37 3.41
CA GLN A 24 29.56 8.02 2.21
C GLN A 24 31.06 8.31 2.44
N PRO A 25 31.98 7.47 1.94
CA PRO A 25 33.41 7.76 2.03
C PRO A 25 33.78 8.94 1.12
N LYS A 26 34.49 9.93 1.69
CA LYS A 26 35.04 11.08 0.97
C LYS A 26 36.04 10.61 -0.10
N HIS A 27 35.72 10.84 -1.38
CA HIS A 27 36.66 10.63 -2.48
C HIS A 27 37.91 11.52 -2.31
N ARG A 28 39.06 10.88 -2.14
CA ARG A 28 40.39 11.48 -2.31
C ARG A 28 40.89 11.08 -3.68
N THR A 29 41.12 12.06 -4.55
CA THR A 29 41.63 11.90 -5.91
C THR A 29 43.00 11.21 -5.93
N THR A 30 43.06 10.00 -6.46
CA THR A 30 44.29 9.39 -6.99
C THR A 30 43.95 8.63 -8.27
N HIS A 31 44.39 9.17 -9.41
CA HIS A 31 44.26 8.53 -10.72
C HIS A 31 45.12 7.25 -10.80
N HIS A 32 44.60 6.29 -11.58
CA HIS A 32 45.26 5.06 -12.07
C HIS A 32 45.35 3.87 -11.10
N LYS A 33 44.21 3.15 -10.91
CA LYS A 33 44.14 1.69 -10.62
C LYS A 33 42.73 1.06 -10.68
N ASP A 34 41.69 1.80 -11.06
CA ASP A 34 40.29 1.35 -10.86
C ASP A 34 39.74 0.32 -11.87
N GLY A 35 40.34 0.18 -13.06
CA GLY A 35 39.78 -0.69 -14.12
C GLY A 35 39.89 -2.20 -13.86
N ASP A 36 40.92 -2.65 -13.13
CA ASP A 36 41.14 -4.09 -12.86
C ASP A 36 40.27 -4.60 -11.70
N ASP A 37 39.94 -3.76 -10.72
CA ASP A 37 39.06 -4.11 -9.60
C ASP A 37 37.58 -4.09 -10.01
N GLU A 38 37.18 -3.19 -10.91
CA GLU A 38 35.83 -3.14 -11.44
C GLU A 38 35.54 -4.36 -12.33
N SER A 39 36.48 -4.76 -13.20
CA SER A 39 36.35 -5.96 -14.02
C SER A 39 36.29 -7.25 -13.20
N LYS A 40 37.01 -7.33 -12.07
CA LYS A 40 36.95 -8.48 -11.15
C LYS A 40 35.63 -8.54 -10.38
N ARG A 41 35.12 -7.39 -9.92
CA ARG A 41 33.79 -7.30 -9.28
C ARG A 41 32.68 -7.71 -10.24
N ILE A 42 32.74 -7.25 -11.49
CA ILE A 42 31.77 -7.66 -12.51
C ILE A 42 31.88 -9.17 -12.78
N GLY A 43 33.10 -9.72 -12.83
CA GLY A 43 33.32 -11.17 -12.93
C GLY A 43 32.70 -11.97 -11.79
N SER A 44 32.92 -11.57 -10.53
CA SER A 44 32.33 -12.24 -9.37
C SER A 44 30.82 -12.11 -9.32
N ILE A 45 30.26 -10.98 -9.77
CA ILE A 45 28.80 -10.77 -9.85
C ILE A 45 28.18 -11.72 -10.88
N LEU A 46 28.82 -11.88 -12.05
CA LEU A 46 28.33 -12.77 -13.10
C LEU A 46 28.42 -14.26 -12.71
N GLU A 47 29.45 -14.64 -11.97
CA GLU A 47 29.61 -16.01 -11.43
C GLU A 47 28.53 -16.29 -10.37
N THR A 48 28.33 -15.35 -9.45
CA THR A 48 27.25 -15.40 -8.45
C THR A 48 25.86 -15.42 -9.11
N GLU A 49 25.67 -14.69 -10.22
CA GLU A 49 24.41 -14.65 -10.97
C GLU A 49 24.09 -16.01 -11.63
N HIS A 50 25.10 -16.66 -12.22
CA HIS A 50 24.95 -18.01 -12.76
C HIS A 50 24.64 -19.04 -11.68
N GLU A 51 25.35 -19.00 -10.54
CA GLU A 51 25.11 -19.92 -9.42
C GLU A 51 23.74 -19.71 -8.77
N ILE A 52 23.29 -18.47 -8.62
CA ILE A 52 21.96 -18.13 -8.12
C ILE A 52 20.89 -18.61 -9.09
N HIS A 53 21.08 -18.40 -10.40
CA HIS A 53 20.14 -18.85 -11.42
C HIS A 53 20.02 -20.39 -11.41
N ASP A 54 21.14 -21.11 -11.34
CA ASP A 54 21.18 -22.57 -11.28
C ASP A 54 20.56 -23.09 -9.97
N LEU A 55 20.85 -22.44 -8.84
CA LEU A 55 20.25 -22.75 -7.54
C LEU A 55 18.73 -22.53 -7.54
N ALA A 56 18.27 -21.45 -8.17
CA ALA A 56 16.86 -21.12 -8.23
C ALA A 56 16.10 -22.04 -9.21
N GLU A 57 16.74 -22.49 -10.28
CA GLU A 57 16.21 -23.52 -11.19
C GLU A 57 16.14 -24.90 -10.49
N GLN A 58 17.12 -25.23 -9.64
CA GLN A 58 17.13 -26.46 -8.83
C GLN A 58 16.08 -26.45 -7.71
N LEU A 59 15.91 -25.34 -7.02
CA LEU A 59 14.93 -25.18 -5.93
C LEU A 59 13.48 -25.11 -6.48
N GLY A 60 13.35 -24.66 -7.73
CA GLY A 60 12.06 -24.49 -8.41
C GLY A 60 11.27 -23.31 -7.85
N ASP A 61 10.49 -22.68 -8.73
CA ASP A 61 9.54 -21.60 -8.41
C ASP A 61 8.34 -22.20 -7.62
N ARG A 62 8.60 -22.69 -6.40
CA ARG A 62 7.58 -23.32 -5.56
C ARG A 62 6.79 -22.25 -4.82
N ALA A 63 5.48 -22.44 -4.77
CA ALA A 63 4.49 -21.62 -4.09
C ALA A 63 4.65 -21.53 -2.55
N ASP A 64 5.81 -21.91 -2.00
CA ASP A 64 6.09 -22.14 -0.58
C ASP A 64 6.98 -21.04 0.05
N GLY A 65 6.93 -19.81 -0.50
CA GLY A 65 7.62 -18.66 0.09
C GLY A 65 9.10 -18.52 -0.28
N ILE A 66 9.55 -19.19 -1.35
CA ILE A 66 10.84 -18.89 -1.97
C ILE A 66 10.68 -17.59 -2.77
N ALA A 67 11.61 -16.65 -2.62
CA ALA A 67 11.61 -15.45 -3.43
C ALA A 67 11.87 -15.83 -4.91
N PRO A 68 11.06 -15.32 -5.86
CA PRO A 68 11.29 -15.54 -7.28
C PRO A 68 12.73 -15.19 -7.67
N VAL A 69 13.30 -15.92 -8.64
CA VAL A 69 14.70 -15.71 -9.12
C VAL A 69 15.00 -14.24 -9.42
N LYS A 70 14.00 -13.56 -10.00
CA LYS A 70 14.06 -12.13 -10.34
C LYS A 70 14.18 -11.20 -9.14
N ASP A 71 13.63 -11.57 -7.98
CA ASP A 71 13.79 -10.79 -6.75
C ASP A 71 15.22 -10.89 -6.26
N ILE A 72 15.86 -12.05 -6.42
CA ILE A 72 17.26 -12.27 -6.07
C ILE A 72 18.17 -11.43 -6.98
N GLU A 73 17.94 -11.45 -8.31
CA GLU A 73 18.68 -10.65 -9.31
C GLU A 73 18.78 -9.17 -8.93
N LYS A 74 17.73 -8.61 -8.32
CA LYS A 74 17.72 -7.20 -7.92
C LYS A 74 18.64 -6.89 -6.74
N VAL A 75 18.96 -7.87 -5.91
CA VAL A 75 19.76 -7.74 -4.67
C VAL A 75 21.09 -8.48 -4.71
N ILE A 76 21.51 -9.06 -5.85
CA ILE A 76 22.78 -9.81 -5.99
C ILE A 76 24.00 -9.00 -5.53
N ASP A 77 24.03 -7.71 -5.84
CA ASP A 77 25.12 -6.81 -5.43
C ASP A 77 25.27 -6.73 -3.91
N LYS A 78 24.18 -6.94 -3.16
CA LYS A 78 24.18 -7.00 -1.70
C LYS A 78 24.56 -8.37 -1.17
N VAL A 79 24.14 -9.45 -1.84
CA VAL A 79 24.50 -10.84 -1.48
C VAL A 79 26.02 -10.99 -1.38
N ALA A 80 26.76 -10.43 -2.34
CA ALA A 80 28.23 -10.48 -2.36
C ALA A 80 28.91 -9.73 -1.19
N THR A 81 28.21 -8.79 -0.55
CA THR A 81 28.76 -7.97 0.55
C THR A 81 28.49 -8.52 1.94
N LEU A 82 27.61 -9.52 2.06
CA LEU A 82 27.18 -10.04 3.35
C LEU A 82 28.15 -11.12 3.86
N SER A 83 28.49 -11.05 5.15
CA SER A 83 29.16 -12.13 5.87
C SER A 83 28.14 -13.08 6.53
N ILE A 84 28.58 -14.29 6.87
CA ILE A 84 27.71 -15.30 7.50
C ILE A 84 27.25 -14.82 8.89
N GLU A 85 28.13 -14.18 9.66
CA GLU A 85 27.82 -13.62 10.97
C GLU A 85 26.77 -12.52 10.86
N ASP A 86 26.95 -11.58 9.92
CA ASP A 86 25.99 -10.50 9.68
C ASP A 86 24.63 -11.06 9.27
N CYS A 87 24.61 -12.09 8.41
CA CYS A 87 23.38 -12.75 8.01
C CYS A 87 22.60 -13.33 9.20
N ARG A 88 23.30 -14.03 10.11
CA ARG A 88 22.69 -14.60 11.31
C ARG A 88 22.13 -13.52 12.24
N GLU A 89 22.85 -12.42 12.44
CA GLU A 89 22.40 -11.31 13.28
C GLU A 89 21.15 -10.64 12.69
N ILE A 90 21.18 -10.36 11.38
CA ILE A 90 20.08 -9.72 10.67
C ILE A 90 18.82 -10.59 10.72
N LEU A 91 18.93 -11.88 10.39
CA LEU A 91 17.78 -12.78 10.40
C LEU A 91 17.25 -13.02 11.81
N THR A 92 18.12 -13.10 12.82
CA THR A 92 17.68 -13.24 14.22
C THR A 92 16.91 -12.00 14.68
N THR A 93 17.39 -10.81 14.30
CA THR A 93 16.71 -9.55 14.60
C THR A 93 15.34 -9.49 13.90
N LEU A 94 15.31 -9.85 12.62
CA LEU A 94 14.08 -9.91 11.82
C LEU A 94 13.05 -10.88 12.42
N LEU A 95 13.46 -12.09 12.78
CA LEU A 95 12.56 -13.08 13.39
C LEU A 95 12.00 -12.62 14.76
N LYS A 96 12.77 -11.80 15.49
CA LYS A 96 12.34 -11.22 16.76
C LYS A 96 11.36 -10.07 16.56
N GLU A 97 11.58 -9.21 15.56
CA GLU A 97 10.65 -8.15 15.18
C GLU A 97 9.32 -8.78 14.72
N HIS A 98 9.36 -9.77 13.82
CA HIS A 98 8.17 -10.42 13.27
C HIS A 98 7.62 -11.58 14.13
N ASP A 99 7.88 -11.61 15.45
CA ASP A 99 7.46 -12.73 16.31
C ASP A 99 5.92 -12.87 16.38
N ASN A 100 5.22 -11.75 16.43
CA ASN A 100 3.74 -11.69 16.52
C ASN A 100 3.08 -11.24 15.21
N ASP A 101 3.80 -11.31 14.09
CA ASP A 101 3.30 -10.88 12.80
C ASP A 101 2.53 -11.99 12.08
N TYR A 102 1.22 -11.81 11.93
CA TYR A 102 0.35 -12.75 11.21
C TYR A 102 0.52 -12.70 9.68
N ASN A 103 1.08 -11.62 9.14
CA ASN A 103 1.33 -11.49 7.71
C ASN A 103 2.61 -12.22 7.30
N PHE A 104 3.47 -12.57 8.26
CA PHE A 104 4.69 -13.31 8.01
C PHE A 104 4.42 -14.81 7.94
N ALA A 105 4.68 -15.42 6.77
CA ALA A 105 4.32 -16.82 6.53
C ALA A 105 5.08 -17.77 7.47
N THR A 106 4.35 -18.70 8.11
CA THR A 106 4.95 -19.68 9.03
C THR A 106 5.99 -20.57 8.34
N ALA A 107 5.81 -20.87 7.05
CA ALA A 107 6.77 -21.63 6.26
C ALA A 107 8.10 -20.87 6.09
N GLN A 108 8.03 -19.58 5.72
CA GLN A 108 9.19 -18.69 5.59
C GLN A 108 9.92 -18.54 6.93
N ARG A 109 9.16 -18.37 8.02
CA ARG A 109 9.72 -18.31 9.38
C ARG A 109 10.53 -19.55 9.75
N LYS A 110 9.94 -20.73 9.53
CA LYS A 110 10.61 -22.02 9.80
C LYS A 110 11.85 -22.20 8.92
N LYS A 111 11.81 -21.72 7.67
CA LYS A 111 12.96 -21.74 6.76
C LYS A 111 14.11 -20.90 7.31
N LEU A 112 13.85 -19.64 7.68
CA LEU A 112 14.88 -18.75 8.24
C LEU A 112 15.45 -19.30 9.57
N GLU A 113 14.62 -19.87 10.43
CA GLU A 113 15.09 -20.53 11.67
C GLU A 113 16.02 -21.72 11.38
N ASN A 114 15.73 -22.50 10.33
CA ASN A 114 16.59 -23.60 9.92
C ASN A 114 17.91 -23.10 9.34
N LEU A 115 17.88 -22.06 8.50
CA LEU A 115 19.09 -21.44 7.92
C LEU A 115 20.02 -20.88 8.99
N ILE A 116 19.48 -20.29 10.06
CA ILE A 116 20.27 -19.79 11.21
C ILE A 116 20.96 -20.95 11.96
N LYS A 117 20.31 -22.11 12.10
CA LYS A 117 20.85 -23.27 12.84
C LYS A 117 22.02 -23.95 12.14
N GLY A 118 22.15 -23.78 10.82
CA GLY A 118 23.25 -24.33 10.02
C GLY A 118 22.77 -25.20 8.85
N PRO A 119 23.70 -25.79 8.08
CA PRO A 119 23.37 -26.65 6.96
C PRO A 119 22.60 -27.90 7.41
N SER A 120 21.62 -28.31 6.61
CA SER A 120 20.87 -29.55 6.86
C SER A 120 21.73 -30.79 6.59
N ASP A 121 21.42 -31.93 7.22
CA ASP A 121 22.15 -33.18 7.02
C ASP A 121 22.21 -33.57 5.53
N GLY A 122 23.37 -33.39 4.90
CA GLY A 122 23.62 -33.71 3.48
C GLY A 122 23.50 -32.54 2.50
N GLN A 123 23.29 -31.30 2.97
CA GLN A 123 23.38 -30.09 2.15
C GLN A 123 24.84 -29.65 2.00
N ASP A 124 25.23 -29.21 0.81
CA ASP A 124 26.55 -28.65 0.57
C ASP A 124 26.74 -27.32 1.31
N GLU A 125 27.93 -27.08 1.87
CA GLU A 125 28.20 -25.92 2.73
C GLU A 125 28.13 -24.60 1.92
N GLU A 126 28.62 -24.65 0.68
CA GLU A 126 28.57 -23.53 -0.27
C GLU A 126 27.13 -23.19 -0.68
N GLN A 127 26.31 -24.22 -0.93
CA GLN A 127 24.90 -24.06 -1.25
C GLN A 127 24.10 -23.47 -0.08
N TRP A 128 24.39 -23.90 1.15
CA TRP A 128 23.77 -23.34 2.35
C TRP A 128 24.18 -21.88 2.57
N GLU A 129 25.46 -21.53 2.35
CA GLU A 129 25.95 -20.16 2.48
C GLU A 129 25.26 -19.23 1.47
N LEU A 130 25.14 -19.66 0.22
CA LEU A 130 24.45 -18.90 -0.82
C LEU A 130 22.95 -18.73 -0.51
N GLU A 131 22.29 -19.77 0.00
CA GLU A 131 20.88 -19.70 0.42
C GLU A 131 20.70 -18.74 1.62
N LEU A 132 21.59 -18.80 2.61
CA LEU A 132 21.55 -17.89 3.77
C LEU A 132 21.73 -16.43 3.34
N LYS A 133 22.73 -16.15 2.48
CA LYS A 133 23.02 -14.80 2.01
C LYS A 133 21.93 -14.24 1.11
N SER A 134 21.41 -15.04 0.19
CA SER A 134 20.32 -14.64 -0.72
C SER A 134 19.03 -14.32 0.05
N GLU A 135 18.60 -15.20 0.95
CA GLU A 135 17.42 -14.97 1.78
C GLU A 135 17.62 -13.75 2.69
N THR A 136 18.80 -13.58 3.29
CA THR A 136 19.07 -12.40 4.12
C THR A 136 19.02 -11.12 3.29
N ALA A 137 19.61 -11.12 2.09
CA ALA A 137 19.61 -9.94 1.23
C ALA A 137 18.19 -9.53 0.82
N ILE A 138 17.34 -10.49 0.47
CA ILE A 138 15.94 -10.23 0.09
C ILE A 138 15.16 -9.63 1.26
N ASN A 139 15.25 -10.27 2.43
CA ASN A 139 14.47 -9.85 3.60
C ASN A 139 14.95 -8.50 4.16
N LYS A 140 16.24 -8.17 4.02
CA LYS A 140 16.82 -6.92 4.53
C LYS A 140 16.75 -5.75 3.56
N PHE A 141 17.09 -5.96 2.29
CA PHE A 141 17.26 -4.87 1.30
C PHE A 141 16.08 -4.71 0.35
N TYR A 142 15.11 -5.62 0.35
CA TYR A 142 13.91 -5.51 -0.47
C TYR A 142 12.65 -5.44 0.40
N SER A 143 12.10 -6.58 0.78
CA SER A 143 10.99 -6.68 1.73
C SER A 143 10.81 -8.15 2.11
N PRO A 144 10.50 -8.47 3.38
CA PRO A 144 10.14 -9.83 3.75
C PRO A 144 8.84 -10.31 3.09
N TYR A 145 7.96 -9.38 2.71
CA TYR A 145 6.62 -9.70 2.19
C TYR A 145 6.58 -9.80 0.66
N PRO A 146 6.18 -10.96 0.10
CA PRO A 146 6.07 -11.13 -1.34
C PRO A 146 5.11 -10.13 -2.02
N GLU A 147 4.02 -9.76 -1.35
CA GLU A 147 3.00 -8.84 -1.88
C GLU A 147 3.56 -7.42 -2.06
N VAL A 148 4.47 -7.02 -1.18
CA VAL A 148 5.17 -5.74 -1.29
C VAL A 148 6.21 -5.81 -2.42
N ARG A 149 7.00 -6.89 -2.48
CA ARG A 149 8.00 -7.08 -3.54
C ARG A 149 7.38 -7.08 -4.93
N ALA A 150 6.21 -7.68 -5.10
CA ALA A 150 5.50 -7.71 -6.38
C ALA A 150 5.19 -6.31 -6.95
N VAL A 151 5.11 -5.27 -6.10
CA VAL A 151 4.68 -3.92 -6.49
C VAL A 151 5.77 -2.86 -6.33
N THR A 152 6.87 -3.16 -5.63
CA THR A 152 7.99 -2.23 -5.39
C THR A 152 9.27 -2.68 -6.08
N ASP A 153 10.29 -1.83 -6.09
CA ASP A 153 11.65 -2.15 -6.52
C ASP A 153 12.62 -1.71 -5.41
N PRO A 154 13.66 -2.51 -5.06
CA PRO A 154 14.62 -2.12 -4.03
C PRO A 154 15.59 -1.04 -4.51
N ARG A 155 15.69 -0.78 -5.82
CA ARG A 155 16.63 0.20 -6.38
C ARG A 155 15.96 1.56 -6.53
N ASP A 156 16.56 2.58 -5.93
CA ASP A 156 16.17 3.98 -6.11
C ASP A 156 17.27 4.78 -6.80
N ASP A 157 16.88 5.68 -7.71
CA ASP A 157 17.76 6.66 -8.34
C ASP A 157 17.55 8.04 -7.70
N PRO A 158 18.49 8.53 -6.86
CA PRO A 158 18.36 9.81 -6.16
C PRO A 158 18.30 11.04 -7.09
N ASP A 159 18.80 10.93 -8.32
CA ASP A 159 18.91 12.07 -9.24
C ASP A 159 17.61 12.32 -10.04
N THR A 160 16.69 11.34 -10.05
CA THR A 160 15.39 11.48 -10.72
C THR A 160 14.54 12.57 -10.05
N PRO A 161 14.05 13.59 -10.79
CA PRO A 161 13.20 14.64 -10.24
C PRO A 161 11.94 14.09 -9.57
N CYS A 162 11.66 14.51 -8.34
CA CYS A 162 10.48 14.08 -7.58
C CYS A 162 9.54 15.26 -7.32
N GLU A 163 10.04 16.28 -6.62
CA GLU A 163 9.27 17.48 -6.26
C GLU A 163 9.39 18.53 -7.35
N THR A 164 8.36 18.64 -8.20
CA THR A 164 8.32 19.61 -9.30
C THR A 164 7.04 20.43 -9.26
N ILE A 165 7.10 21.67 -9.77
CA ILE A 165 5.93 22.57 -9.79
C ILE A 165 4.78 21.93 -10.56
N ARG A 166 5.08 21.24 -11.67
CA ARG A 166 4.08 20.56 -12.49
C ARG A 166 3.40 19.41 -11.74
N ALA A 167 4.12 18.64 -10.92
CA ALA A 167 3.56 17.59 -10.09
C ALA A 167 2.60 18.15 -9.03
N HIS A 168 2.97 19.26 -8.38
CA HIS A 168 2.10 19.97 -7.44
C HIS A 168 0.85 20.55 -8.12
N LEU A 169 1.02 21.27 -9.23
CA LEU A 169 -0.09 21.86 -9.98
C LEU A 169 -1.11 20.79 -10.38
N LEU A 170 -0.63 19.69 -10.95
CA LEU A 170 -1.48 18.59 -11.40
C LEU A 170 -2.13 17.86 -10.22
N GLY A 171 -1.36 17.61 -9.15
CA GLY A 171 -1.86 17.00 -7.91
C GLY A 171 -2.97 17.82 -7.24
N TYR A 172 -2.79 19.14 -7.09
CA TYR A 172 -3.79 20.02 -6.48
C TYR A 172 -5.05 20.19 -7.33
N LEU A 173 -4.88 20.25 -8.66
CA LEU A 173 -6.00 20.32 -9.59
C LEU A 173 -6.86 19.05 -9.49
N TRP A 174 -6.23 17.87 -9.59
CA TRP A 174 -6.93 16.61 -9.49
C TRP A 174 -7.46 16.32 -8.08
N ALA A 175 -6.79 16.80 -7.03
CA ALA A 175 -7.31 16.75 -5.66
C ALA A 175 -8.63 17.49 -5.53
N SER A 176 -8.72 18.69 -6.12
CA SER A 176 -9.94 19.50 -6.12
C SER A 176 -11.07 18.81 -6.88
N VAL A 177 -10.76 18.23 -8.05
CA VAL A 177 -11.71 17.46 -8.85
C VAL A 177 -12.18 16.21 -8.11
N ALA A 178 -11.25 15.45 -7.50
CA ALA A 178 -11.57 14.23 -6.75
C ALA A 178 -12.51 14.53 -5.60
N GLN A 179 -12.16 15.53 -4.80
CA GLN A 179 -12.94 15.89 -3.62
C GLN A 179 -14.33 16.40 -4.01
N PHE A 180 -14.44 17.19 -5.08
CA PHE A 180 -15.72 17.65 -5.60
C PHE A 180 -16.61 16.48 -6.02
N VAL A 181 -16.09 15.59 -6.87
CA VAL A 181 -16.86 14.47 -7.41
C VAL A 181 -17.28 13.50 -6.30
N ASN A 182 -16.36 13.12 -5.42
CA ASN A 182 -16.66 12.20 -4.32
C ASN A 182 -17.64 12.81 -3.32
N SER A 183 -17.52 14.10 -3.00
CA SER A 183 -18.46 14.77 -2.10
C SER A 183 -19.85 14.91 -2.72
N MET A 184 -19.95 15.07 -4.05
CA MET A 184 -21.24 15.03 -4.74
C MET A 184 -21.92 13.66 -4.65
N PHE A 185 -21.15 12.57 -4.82
CA PHE A 185 -21.69 11.21 -4.74
C PHE A 185 -21.82 10.67 -3.32
N ASN A 186 -21.29 11.38 -2.32
CA ASN A 186 -21.33 10.96 -0.93
C ASN A 186 -22.76 10.79 -0.39
N SER A 187 -23.70 11.64 -0.83
CA SER A 187 -25.12 11.52 -0.45
C SER A 187 -25.92 10.49 -1.26
N ARG A 188 -25.30 9.80 -2.24
CA ARG A 188 -25.95 8.73 -3.02
C ARG A 188 -25.82 7.39 -2.29
N PHE A 189 -26.88 6.57 -2.31
CA PHE A 189 -26.86 5.20 -1.84
C PHE A 189 -27.16 4.21 -2.98
N PRO A 190 -26.30 3.19 -3.25
CA PRO A 190 -24.96 3.01 -2.67
C PRO A 190 -24.00 4.14 -3.07
N GLN A 191 -23.01 4.43 -2.21
CA GLN A 191 -22.05 5.50 -2.44
C GLN A 191 -21.06 5.09 -3.52
N VAL A 192 -20.85 5.98 -4.50
CA VAL A 192 -19.81 5.82 -5.53
C VAL A 192 -18.62 6.69 -5.15
N ASN A 193 -17.42 6.10 -5.15
CA ASN A 193 -16.17 6.79 -4.84
C ASN A 193 -15.15 6.56 -5.95
N ILE A 194 -14.54 7.64 -6.42
CA ILE A 194 -13.36 7.61 -7.27
C ILE A 194 -12.13 7.46 -6.38
N THR A 195 -11.43 6.33 -6.53
CA THR A 195 -10.23 6.02 -5.76
C THR A 195 -8.96 6.63 -6.37
N SER A 196 -7.88 6.69 -5.59
CA SER A 196 -6.58 7.18 -6.07
C SER A 196 -6.05 6.39 -7.28
N ALA A 197 -6.28 5.08 -7.32
CA ALA A 197 -5.87 4.25 -8.45
C ALA A 197 -6.53 4.69 -9.77
N VAL A 198 -7.83 4.98 -9.76
CA VAL A 198 -8.53 5.49 -10.96
C VAL A 198 -7.97 6.85 -11.36
N MET A 199 -7.72 7.73 -10.39
CA MET A 199 -7.13 9.05 -10.65
C MET A 199 -5.73 8.96 -11.27
N GLN A 200 -4.92 7.96 -10.91
CA GLN A 200 -3.60 7.74 -11.52
C GLN A 200 -3.66 7.52 -13.03
N VAL A 201 -4.67 6.77 -13.49
CA VAL A 201 -4.87 6.50 -14.93
C VAL A 201 -5.06 7.79 -15.71
N PHE A 202 -5.70 8.80 -15.10
CA PHE A 202 -5.87 10.12 -15.71
C PHE A 202 -4.69 11.06 -15.47
N LEU A 203 -4.04 10.97 -14.31
CA LEU A 203 -2.85 11.76 -14.00
C LEU A 203 -1.71 11.51 -15.00
N TYR A 204 -1.49 10.25 -15.39
CA TYR A 204 -0.39 9.89 -16.28
C TYR A 204 -0.44 10.60 -17.66
N PRO A 205 -1.53 10.51 -18.46
CA PRO A 205 -1.61 11.23 -19.72
C PRO A 205 -1.61 12.74 -19.53
N CYS A 206 -2.19 13.27 -18.45
CA CYS A 206 -2.11 14.70 -18.14
C CYS A 206 -0.68 15.15 -17.83
N GLY A 207 0.08 14.37 -17.06
CA GLY A 207 1.48 14.64 -16.73
C GLY A 207 2.39 14.58 -17.96
N MET A 208 2.18 13.58 -18.82
CA MET A 208 2.84 13.49 -20.12
C MET A 208 2.54 14.72 -20.98
N LEU A 209 1.27 15.09 -21.13
CA LEU A 209 0.86 16.26 -21.91
C LEU A 209 1.46 17.56 -21.33
N LEU A 210 1.51 17.68 -20.01
CA LEU A 210 2.11 18.83 -19.35
C LEU A 210 3.63 18.90 -19.56
N SER A 211 4.32 17.76 -19.61
CA SER A 211 5.75 17.69 -19.96
C SER A 211 6.03 18.11 -21.41
N TRP A 212 5.05 17.99 -22.31
CA TRP A 212 5.17 18.40 -23.71
C TRP A 212 4.81 19.87 -23.93
N ILE A 213 3.89 20.42 -23.13
CA ILE A 213 3.38 21.79 -23.29
C ILE A 213 4.23 22.82 -22.53
N LEU A 214 4.73 22.47 -21.33
CA LEU A 214 5.44 23.45 -20.50
C LEU A 214 6.83 23.76 -21.06
N PRO A 215 7.21 25.04 -21.16
CA PRO A 215 8.57 25.41 -21.51
C PRO A 215 9.55 25.10 -20.36
N ASP A 216 10.81 24.80 -20.72
CA ASP A 216 11.93 24.58 -19.79
C ASP A 216 12.41 25.89 -19.15
N TRP A 217 11.49 26.61 -18.52
CA TRP A 217 11.79 27.82 -17.76
C TRP A 217 12.30 27.44 -16.37
N SER A 218 13.52 27.88 -16.06
CA SER A 218 14.09 27.71 -14.74
C SER A 218 14.34 29.07 -14.10
N PHE A 219 13.87 29.23 -12.86
CA PHE A 219 14.19 30.39 -12.05
C PHE A 219 15.04 29.95 -10.85
N LYS A 220 15.92 30.84 -10.38
CA LYS A 220 16.69 30.61 -9.16
C LYS A 220 15.90 31.17 -7.99
N ALA A 221 15.50 30.33 -7.06
CA ALA A 221 14.89 30.72 -5.79
C ALA A 221 15.60 30.00 -4.64
N PHE A 222 15.88 30.70 -3.54
CA PHE A 222 16.54 30.15 -2.35
C PHE A 222 17.84 29.35 -2.64
N GLY A 223 18.64 29.80 -3.61
CA GLY A 223 19.90 29.14 -3.99
C GLY A 223 19.75 27.87 -4.84
N THR A 224 18.53 27.40 -5.10
CA THR A 224 18.25 26.21 -5.92
C THR A 224 17.64 26.61 -7.27
N ARG A 225 18.03 25.90 -8.34
CA ARG A 225 17.42 26.07 -9.68
C ARG A 225 16.10 25.32 -9.69
N ILE A 226 14.98 26.03 -9.63
CA ILE A 226 13.65 25.43 -9.75
C ILE A 226 13.25 25.48 -11.23
N SER A 227 13.20 24.31 -11.87
CA SER A 227 12.72 24.18 -13.25
C SER A 227 11.22 23.94 -13.26
N LEU A 228 10.51 24.64 -14.14
CA LEU A 228 9.08 24.41 -14.40
C LEU A 228 8.88 23.08 -15.14
N ASN A 229 9.80 22.75 -16.04
CA ASN A 229 9.87 21.49 -16.75
C ASN A 229 11.31 20.96 -16.66
N PRO A 230 11.59 19.94 -15.82
CA PRO A 230 12.93 19.36 -15.69
C PRO A 230 13.22 18.24 -16.69
N GLY A 231 12.25 17.83 -17.51
CA GLY A 231 12.41 16.74 -18.47
C GLY A 231 11.15 15.89 -18.66
N PRO A 232 11.27 14.65 -19.15
CA PRO A 232 10.14 13.72 -19.29
C PRO A 232 9.38 13.52 -17.98
N TRP A 233 8.10 13.14 -18.06
CA TRP A 233 7.30 12.83 -16.87
C TRP A 233 7.80 11.56 -16.18
N THR A 234 8.22 11.68 -14.91
CA THR A 234 8.87 10.60 -14.17
C THR A 234 7.92 9.83 -13.25
N TYR A 235 8.33 8.62 -12.86
CA TYR A 235 7.61 7.80 -11.87
C TYR A 235 7.47 8.51 -10.51
N LYS A 236 8.51 9.25 -10.09
CA LYS A 236 8.53 9.99 -8.83
C LYS A 236 7.55 11.18 -8.83
N GLU A 237 7.45 11.91 -9.94
CA GLU A 237 6.46 12.98 -10.08
C GLU A 237 5.02 12.43 -10.10
N GLN A 238 4.78 11.31 -10.79
CA GLN A 238 3.47 10.65 -10.80
C GLN A 238 3.05 10.21 -9.40
N ILE A 239 3.93 9.55 -8.63
CA ILE A 239 3.58 9.08 -7.29
C ILE A 239 3.34 10.25 -6.33
N LEU A 240 4.11 11.34 -6.44
CA LEU A 240 3.88 12.55 -5.66
C LEU A 240 2.50 13.16 -5.95
N ALA A 241 2.15 13.34 -7.23
CA ALA A 241 0.84 13.85 -7.63
C ALA A 241 -0.29 12.94 -7.14
N THR A 242 -0.09 11.61 -7.21
CA THR A 242 -1.03 10.63 -6.66
C THR A 242 -1.21 10.82 -5.16
N LEU A 243 -0.13 10.99 -4.41
CA LEU A 243 -0.16 11.13 -2.96
C LEU A 243 -0.99 12.35 -2.54
N ILE A 244 -0.81 13.48 -3.24
CA ILE A 244 -1.62 14.70 -3.03
C ILE A 244 -3.11 14.41 -3.21
N VAL A 245 -3.49 13.67 -4.25
CA VAL A 245 -4.88 13.27 -4.50
C VAL A 245 -5.37 12.26 -3.45
N ASN A 246 -4.54 11.31 -3.04
CA ASN A 246 -4.90 10.27 -2.09
C ASN A 246 -5.25 10.84 -0.69
N VAL A 247 -4.56 11.90 -0.26
CA VAL A 247 -4.87 12.57 1.02
C VAL A 247 -6.18 13.38 0.97
N SER A 248 -6.64 13.74 -0.22
CA SER A 248 -7.72 14.72 -0.41
C SER A 248 -9.02 14.15 -0.98
N TYR A 249 -9.03 12.96 -1.59
CA TYR A 249 -10.22 12.43 -2.28
C TYR A 249 -11.37 12.01 -1.34
N THR A 250 -11.10 11.79 -0.06
CA THR A 250 -12.12 11.39 0.91
C THR A 250 -12.91 12.59 1.41
N SER A 251 -14.23 12.54 1.30
CA SER A 251 -15.12 13.57 1.86
C SER A 251 -14.93 13.71 3.37
N ALA A 252 -14.86 14.94 3.86
CA ALA A 252 -14.66 15.21 5.27
C ALA A 252 -15.84 14.72 6.10
N TYR A 253 -15.57 14.00 7.18
CA TYR A 253 -16.62 13.38 8.03
C TYR A 253 -17.65 14.39 8.55
N VAL A 254 -17.20 15.61 8.87
CA VAL A 254 -18.03 16.72 9.34
C VAL A 254 -19.14 17.10 8.36
N PHE A 255 -19.00 16.77 7.08
CA PHE A 255 -20.04 16.97 6.08
C PHE A 255 -21.40 16.39 6.51
N TRP A 256 -21.41 15.17 7.06
CA TRP A 256 -22.63 14.52 7.57
C TRP A 256 -23.24 15.28 8.76
N ASN A 257 -22.40 15.86 9.62
CA ASN A 257 -22.85 16.63 10.77
C ASN A 257 -23.55 17.91 10.30
N ILE A 258 -22.89 18.68 9.42
CA ILE A 258 -23.46 19.91 8.85
C ILE A 258 -24.78 19.60 8.13
N GLN A 259 -24.81 18.56 7.30
CA GLN A 259 -26.02 18.17 6.56
C GLN A 259 -27.17 17.80 7.51
N THR A 260 -26.88 17.07 8.59
CA THR A 260 -27.89 16.71 9.60
C THR A 260 -28.38 17.94 10.36
N GLN A 261 -27.49 18.85 10.77
CA GLN A 261 -27.89 20.07 11.47
C GLN A 261 -28.77 20.98 10.62
N GLU A 262 -28.46 21.15 9.33
CA GLU A 262 -29.25 22.00 8.43
C GLU A 262 -30.56 21.35 8.00
N ILE A 263 -30.54 20.09 7.58
CA ILE A 263 -31.72 19.43 6.98
C ILE A 263 -32.62 18.83 8.05
N TYR A 264 -32.06 18.14 9.05
CA TYR A 264 -32.82 17.40 10.04
C TYR A 264 -33.20 18.27 11.24
N TYR A 265 -32.25 19.06 11.77
CA TYR A 265 -32.51 19.94 12.91
C TYR A 265 -32.99 21.35 12.51
N GLY A 266 -32.89 21.71 11.22
CA GLY A 266 -33.40 22.99 10.71
C GLY A 266 -32.60 24.22 11.17
N GLU A 267 -31.37 24.03 11.65
CA GLU A 267 -30.54 25.08 12.23
C GLU A 267 -30.07 26.08 11.15
N GLN A 268 -30.46 27.35 11.27
CA GLN A 268 -30.15 28.39 10.28
C GLN A 268 -28.93 29.26 10.65
N TRP A 269 -28.39 29.11 11.86
CA TRP A 269 -27.25 29.94 12.33
C TRP A 269 -25.90 29.50 11.76
N LEU A 270 -25.85 28.33 11.11
CA LEU A 270 -24.67 27.73 10.48
C LEU A 270 -24.18 28.60 9.30
N THR A 271 -23.45 29.67 9.63
CA THR A 271 -22.94 30.61 8.65
C THR A 271 -21.84 29.93 7.81
N THR A 272 -21.68 30.32 6.54
CA THR A 272 -20.64 29.78 5.65
C THR A 272 -19.24 29.79 6.28
N GLY A 273 -18.90 30.86 7.02
CA GLY A 273 -17.64 30.96 7.76
C GLY A 273 -17.48 29.90 8.84
N TYR A 274 -18.54 29.57 9.59
CA TYR A 274 -18.52 28.49 10.58
C TYR A 274 -18.26 27.13 9.91
N LYS A 275 -18.96 26.85 8.80
CA LYS A 275 -18.77 25.59 8.05
C LYS A 275 -17.33 25.43 7.57
N ILE A 276 -16.74 26.48 7.01
CA ILE A 276 -15.35 26.49 6.53
C ILE A 276 -14.37 26.31 7.69
N LEU A 277 -14.54 27.06 8.79
CA LEU A 277 -13.65 26.96 9.95
C LEU A 277 -13.75 25.58 10.63
N LEU A 278 -14.95 25.03 10.75
CA LEU A 278 -15.16 23.69 11.29
C LEU A 278 -14.50 22.63 10.41
N LEU A 279 -14.65 22.75 9.09
CA LEU A 279 -14.01 21.85 8.13
C LEU A 279 -12.48 21.91 8.25
N ILE A 280 -11.89 23.11 8.24
CA ILE A 280 -10.43 23.29 8.37
C ILE A 280 -9.94 22.76 9.73
N SER A 281 -10.64 23.08 10.82
CA SER A 281 -10.26 22.65 12.17
C SER A 281 -10.20 21.12 12.28
N THR A 282 -11.21 20.43 11.75
CA THR A 282 -11.27 18.96 11.81
C THR A 282 -10.24 18.28 10.93
N GLN A 283 -9.96 18.81 9.73
CA GLN A 283 -8.89 18.29 8.89
C GLN A 283 -7.50 18.52 9.50
N CYS A 284 -7.23 19.71 10.05
CA CYS A 284 -5.97 20.00 10.76
C CYS A 284 -5.78 19.10 11.99
N MET A 285 -6.86 18.87 12.75
CA MET A 285 -6.84 17.96 13.89
C MET A 285 -6.51 16.52 13.45
N GLY A 286 -7.13 16.03 12.37
CA GLY A 286 -6.86 14.70 11.82
C GLY A 286 -5.41 14.52 11.37
N LEU A 287 -4.86 15.49 10.64
CA LEU A 287 -3.45 15.49 10.22
C LEU A 287 -2.48 15.57 11.41
N GLY A 288 -2.84 16.32 12.46
CA GLY A 288 -2.10 16.38 13.71
C GLY A 288 -2.01 15.02 14.41
N PHE A 289 -3.14 14.32 14.54
CA PHE A 289 -3.15 12.97 15.12
C PHE A 289 -2.41 11.94 14.26
N ALA A 290 -2.56 12.00 12.93
CA ALA A 290 -1.79 11.13 12.02
C ALA A 290 -0.28 11.31 12.21
N GLY A 291 0.19 12.56 12.38
CA GLY A 291 1.59 12.86 12.65
C GLY A 291 2.11 12.27 13.97
N LEU A 292 1.27 12.22 15.02
CA LEU A 292 1.62 11.60 16.30
C LEU A 292 1.67 10.06 16.20
N LEU A 293 0.76 9.46 15.42
CA LEU A 293 0.63 8.02 15.28
C LEU A 293 1.62 7.39 14.29
N ARG A 294 2.27 8.19 13.42
CA ARG A 294 3.22 7.68 12.40
C ARG A 294 4.30 6.75 12.97
N ARG A 295 4.75 6.99 14.20
CA ARG A 295 5.77 6.17 14.86
C ARG A 295 5.30 4.73 15.09
N PHE A 296 4.01 4.54 15.33
CA PHE A 296 3.41 3.23 15.60
C PHE A 296 2.86 2.57 14.34
N VAL A 297 2.56 3.36 13.30
CA VAL A 297 1.73 2.92 12.17
C VAL A 297 2.47 2.91 10.83
N VAL A 298 3.60 3.62 10.72
CA VAL A 298 4.33 3.79 9.45
C VAL A 298 5.78 3.32 9.55
N TYR A 299 6.48 3.63 10.65
CA TYR A 299 7.89 3.28 10.78
C TYR A 299 8.19 1.79 11.08
N PRO A 300 7.36 1.04 11.81
CA PRO A 300 7.59 -0.40 11.99
C PRO A 300 7.47 -1.15 10.65
N SER A 301 8.47 -1.98 10.34
CA SER A 301 8.52 -2.82 9.12
C SER A 301 7.35 -3.79 9.03
N GLU A 302 6.78 -4.18 10.18
CA GLU A 302 5.64 -5.09 10.30
C GLU A 302 4.31 -4.51 9.78
N THR A 303 4.21 -3.18 9.65
CA THR A 303 2.93 -2.53 9.36
C THR A 303 2.68 -2.39 7.86
N ILE A 304 2.06 -3.41 7.26
CA ILE A 304 1.64 -3.39 5.86
C ILE A 304 0.25 -2.77 5.71
N TRP A 305 0.05 -1.99 4.65
CA TRP A 305 -1.23 -1.39 4.26
C TRP A 305 -1.73 -1.94 2.91
N PRO A 306 -2.49 -3.06 2.90
CA PRO A 306 -2.90 -3.73 1.66
C PRO A 306 -3.71 -2.84 0.70
N ASN A 307 -4.48 -1.90 1.24
CA ASN A 307 -5.27 -0.96 0.44
C ASN A 307 -4.44 0.01 -0.42
N ILE A 308 -3.15 0.22 -0.10
CA ILE A 308 -2.25 1.10 -0.86
C ILE A 308 -1.52 0.33 -1.97
N LEU A 309 -1.32 -0.98 -1.81
CA LEU A 309 -0.55 -1.81 -2.76
C LEU A 309 -1.08 -1.72 -4.21
N PRO A 310 -2.40 -1.75 -4.49
CA PRO A 310 -2.91 -1.58 -5.85
C PRO A 310 -2.54 -0.23 -6.48
N THR A 311 -2.48 0.84 -5.67
CA THR A 311 -2.11 2.19 -6.13
C THR A 311 -0.62 2.26 -6.49
N VAL A 312 0.23 1.56 -5.75
CA VAL A 312 1.67 1.46 -6.06
C VAL A 312 1.88 0.60 -7.31
N ALA A 313 1.23 -0.55 -7.37
CA ALA A 313 1.30 -1.47 -8.51
C ALA A 313 0.89 -0.80 -9.83
N LEU A 314 -0.20 -0.03 -9.81
CA LEU A 314 -0.70 0.67 -10.99
C LEU A 314 0.27 1.77 -11.44
N ASN A 315 0.82 2.54 -10.51
CA ASN A 315 1.81 3.57 -10.85
C ASN A 315 3.01 2.94 -11.58
N ARG A 316 3.52 1.84 -11.03
CA ARG A 316 4.63 1.10 -11.63
C ARG A 316 4.27 0.58 -13.02
N ALA A 317 3.08 -0.01 -13.18
CA ALA A 317 2.59 -0.50 -14.47
C ALA A 317 2.41 0.60 -15.53
N LEU A 318 2.12 1.85 -15.12
CA LEU A 318 1.93 2.98 -16.03
C LEU A 318 3.26 3.56 -16.56
N LEU A 319 4.31 3.60 -15.73
CA LEU A 319 5.57 4.29 -16.09
C LEU A 319 6.77 3.37 -16.30
N VAL A 320 6.78 2.18 -15.70
CA VAL A 320 7.86 1.20 -15.88
C VAL A 320 7.46 0.25 -17.00
N SER A 321 8.02 0.49 -18.18
CA SER A 321 7.71 -0.23 -19.43
C SER A 321 8.41 -1.59 -19.55
N ASP A 322 9.27 -1.95 -18.59
CA ASP A 322 10.33 -2.95 -18.78
C ASP A 322 10.00 -4.38 -18.38
N GLU A 323 8.76 -4.69 -18.00
CA GLU A 323 8.40 -6.08 -17.78
C GLU A 323 8.04 -6.75 -19.13
N LYS A 324 9.06 -7.38 -19.72
CA LYS A 324 8.97 -8.32 -20.85
C LYS A 324 7.70 -9.16 -20.68
N LYS A 325 6.91 -9.31 -21.75
CA LYS A 325 5.66 -10.11 -21.78
C LYS A 325 5.86 -11.49 -21.14
N GLU A 326 5.57 -11.61 -19.85
CA GLU A 326 5.74 -12.85 -19.13
C GLU A 326 4.61 -13.81 -19.49
N LYS A 327 4.97 -15.06 -19.80
CA LYS A 327 3.99 -16.14 -19.92
C LYS A 327 3.71 -16.67 -18.52
N ILE A 328 2.78 -16.03 -17.81
CA ILE A 328 2.30 -16.53 -16.52
C ILE A 328 1.26 -17.62 -16.84
N HIS A 329 1.53 -18.88 -16.46
CA HIS A 329 0.62 -20.03 -16.64
C HIS A 329 0.06 -20.22 -18.07
N GLY A 330 0.86 -19.95 -19.11
CA GLY A 330 0.45 -20.13 -20.51
C GLY A 330 -0.39 -18.98 -21.09
N TRP A 331 -0.72 -17.96 -20.29
CA TRP A 331 -1.38 -16.74 -20.75
C TRP A 331 -0.34 -15.67 -21.10
N SER A 332 -0.38 -15.13 -22.32
CA SER A 332 0.56 -14.10 -22.80
C SER A 332 -0.09 -12.75 -23.05
N MET A 333 -1.23 -12.47 -22.41
CA MET A 333 -1.95 -11.20 -22.62
C MET A 333 -1.22 -10.06 -21.91
N SER A 334 -1.10 -8.91 -22.58
CA SER A 334 -0.56 -7.70 -21.96
C SER A 334 -1.47 -7.23 -20.82
N ARG A 335 -0.87 -6.71 -19.74
CA ARG A 335 -1.61 -6.12 -18.60
C ARG A 335 -2.60 -5.04 -19.05
N TYR A 336 -2.21 -4.23 -20.04
CA TYR A 336 -3.08 -3.22 -20.64
C TYR A 336 -4.28 -3.84 -21.39
N SER A 337 -4.11 -4.97 -22.06
CA SER A 337 -5.21 -5.65 -22.75
C SER A 337 -6.22 -6.20 -21.75
N VAL A 338 -5.76 -6.82 -20.66
CA VAL A 338 -6.62 -7.27 -19.55
C VAL A 338 -7.38 -6.09 -18.95
N PHE A 339 -6.69 -4.99 -18.66
CA PHE A 339 -7.30 -3.78 -18.12
C PHE A 339 -8.48 -3.30 -18.97
N TRP A 340 -8.28 -3.15 -20.28
CA TRP A 340 -9.36 -2.66 -21.16
C TRP A 340 -10.52 -3.66 -21.32
N ILE A 341 -10.24 -4.96 -21.33
CA ILE A 341 -11.30 -5.99 -21.36
C ILE A 341 -12.16 -5.90 -20.10
N VAL A 342 -11.52 -5.86 -18.92
CA VAL A 342 -12.24 -5.76 -17.64
C VAL A 342 -12.95 -4.43 -17.51
N PHE A 343 -12.33 -3.32 -17.96
CA PHE A 343 -12.93 -1.99 -17.96
C PHE A 343 -14.24 -1.96 -18.75
N TRP A 344 -14.22 -2.41 -20.01
CA TRP A 344 -15.43 -2.43 -20.84
C TRP A 344 -16.44 -3.48 -20.36
N GLY A 345 -15.97 -4.63 -19.86
CA GLY A 345 -16.84 -5.64 -19.26
C GLY A 345 -17.61 -5.09 -18.06
N MET A 346 -16.93 -4.42 -17.13
CA MET A 346 -17.56 -3.79 -15.97
C MET A 346 -18.39 -2.56 -16.35
N PHE A 347 -17.96 -1.79 -17.35
CA PHE A 347 -18.75 -0.68 -17.88
C PHE A 347 -20.11 -1.14 -18.37
N VAL A 348 -20.19 -2.24 -19.13
CA VAL A 348 -21.47 -2.81 -19.60
C VAL A 348 -22.22 -3.48 -18.45
N TYR A 349 -21.51 -4.21 -17.58
CA TYR A 349 -22.13 -4.89 -16.45
C TYR A 349 -22.84 -3.92 -15.51
N PHE A 350 -22.27 -2.72 -15.28
CA PHE A 350 -22.85 -1.69 -14.43
C PHE A 350 -24.30 -1.34 -14.80
N TRP A 351 -24.66 -1.35 -16.08
CA TRP A 351 -26.04 -1.05 -16.52
C TRP A 351 -27.05 -2.12 -16.09
N LEU A 352 -26.60 -3.35 -15.85
CA LEU A 352 -27.46 -4.47 -15.52
C LEU A 352 -28.09 -4.30 -14.12
N PRO A 353 -27.33 -4.19 -13.01
CA PRO A 353 -27.92 -3.97 -11.69
C PRO A 353 -28.42 -2.53 -11.52
N ASP A 354 -27.77 -1.50 -12.07
CA ASP A 354 -28.17 -0.11 -11.77
C ASP A 354 -29.37 0.40 -12.58
N TYR A 355 -29.56 -0.07 -13.82
CA TYR A 355 -30.57 0.49 -14.73
C TYR A 355 -31.58 -0.55 -15.23
N LEU A 356 -31.12 -1.69 -15.74
CA LEU A 356 -31.99 -2.68 -16.37
C LEU A 356 -32.76 -3.52 -15.35
N PHE A 357 -32.12 -3.93 -14.26
CA PHE A 357 -32.74 -4.73 -13.22
C PHE A 357 -32.25 -4.38 -11.79
N PRO A 358 -32.78 -3.29 -11.20
CA PRO A 358 -32.43 -2.80 -9.86
C PRO A 358 -32.56 -3.81 -8.71
N ALA A 359 -33.39 -4.85 -8.88
CA ALA A 359 -33.52 -5.89 -7.86
C ALA A 359 -32.24 -6.72 -7.66
N LEU A 360 -31.31 -6.70 -8.62
CA LEU A 360 -30.01 -7.37 -8.50
C LEU A 360 -29.06 -6.67 -7.50
N SER A 361 -29.24 -5.36 -7.26
CA SER A 361 -28.40 -4.63 -6.32
C SER A 361 -28.68 -4.99 -4.86
N PHE A 362 -29.95 -5.17 -4.48
CA PHE A 362 -30.35 -5.62 -3.14
C PHE A 362 -31.18 -6.90 -3.24
N PHE A 363 -30.50 -8.00 -3.53
CA PHE A 363 -31.14 -9.27 -3.87
C PHE A 363 -31.60 -10.04 -2.62
N ALA A 364 -32.77 -9.68 -2.08
CA ALA A 364 -33.35 -10.27 -0.87
C ALA A 364 -34.23 -11.51 -1.12
N TRP A 365 -33.75 -12.48 -1.91
CA TRP A 365 -34.56 -13.62 -2.38
C TRP A 365 -35.19 -14.47 -1.26
N MET A 366 -34.54 -14.58 -0.10
CA MET A 366 -35.06 -15.36 1.04
C MET A 366 -36.39 -14.81 1.57
N THR A 367 -36.63 -13.51 1.44
CA THR A 367 -37.90 -12.88 1.84
C THR A 367 -39.06 -13.31 0.95
N TRP A 368 -38.79 -13.79 -0.27
CA TRP A 368 -39.83 -14.30 -1.18
C TRP A 368 -40.42 -15.64 -0.74
N ILE A 369 -39.70 -16.41 0.10
CA ILE A 369 -40.20 -17.67 0.66
C ILE A 369 -41.46 -17.43 1.50
N LYS A 370 -41.48 -16.33 2.27
CA LYS A 370 -42.66 -15.92 3.03
C LYS A 370 -42.71 -14.39 3.15
N PRO A 371 -43.29 -13.68 2.17
CA PRO A 371 -43.19 -12.22 2.05
C PRO A 371 -43.84 -11.47 3.22
N ASN A 372 -44.87 -12.03 3.85
CA ASN A 372 -45.59 -11.39 4.95
C ASN A 372 -45.03 -11.72 6.35
N ASN A 373 -43.87 -12.36 6.44
CA ASN A 373 -43.28 -12.72 7.73
C ASN A 373 -42.26 -11.66 8.18
N PHE A 374 -42.65 -10.85 9.17
CA PHE A 374 -41.79 -9.83 9.77
C PHE A 374 -40.45 -10.40 10.27
N ASN A 375 -40.47 -11.52 11.00
CA ASN A 375 -39.24 -12.11 11.54
C ASN A 375 -38.29 -12.58 10.43
N LEU A 376 -38.83 -13.08 9.32
CA LEU A 376 -38.02 -13.48 8.17
C LEU A 376 -37.38 -12.26 7.51
N ALA A 377 -38.14 -11.18 7.32
CA ALA A 377 -37.65 -9.93 6.74
C ALA A 377 -36.58 -9.26 7.62
N THR A 378 -36.78 -9.23 8.95
CA THR A 378 -35.82 -8.64 9.90
C THR A 378 -34.48 -9.37 9.88
N VAL A 379 -34.49 -10.71 9.78
CA VAL A 379 -33.25 -11.50 9.77
C VAL A 379 -32.57 -11.47 8.40
N THR A 380 -33.32 -11.73 7.33
CA THR A 380 -32.77 -12.06 6.00
C THR A 380 -32.84 -10.92 4.98
N GLY A 381 -33.55 -9.83 5.30
CA GLY A 381 -33.74 -8.70 4.39
C GLY A 381 -32.43 -7.97 4.09
N SER A 382 -32.18 -7.69 2.81
CA SER A 382 -30.99 -6.94 2.35
C SER A 382 -31.07 -5.44 2.63
N GLN A 383 -32.29 -4.89 2.79
CA GLN A 383 -32.54 -3.49 3.14
C GLN A 383 -33.39 -3.46 4.41
N PHE A 384 -32.95 -2.73 5.44
CA PHE A 384 -33.56 -2.66 6.78
C PHE A 384 -33.59 -3.94 7.61
N GLY A 385 -33.11 -5.07 7.07
CA GLY A 385 -32.84 -6.30 7.82
C GLY A 385 -31.36 -6.45 8.19
N LEU A 386 -31.04 -7.53 8.89
CA LEU A 386 -29.66 -7.88 9.27
C LEU A 386 -28.82 -8.40 8.10
N GLY A 387 -29.42 -8.66 6.93
CA GLY A 387 -28.69 -9.11 5.75
C GLY A 387 -28.12 -10.53 5.86
N PHE A 388 -28.70 -11.40 6.71
CA PHE A 388 -28.35 -12.83 6.73
C PHE A 388 -28.86 -13.52 5.45
N ASN A 389 -28.10 -13.34 4.39
CA ASN A 389 -28.38 -13.85 3.06
C ASN A 389 -27.06 -14.26 2.40
N PRO A 390 -26.91 -15.54 2.00
CA PRO A 390 -25.69 -16.01 1.33
C PRO A 390 -25.36 -15.27 0.02
N TRP A 391 -26.38 -14.81 -0.70
CA TRP A 391 -26.24 -14.01 -1.92
C TRP A 391 -27.08 -12.74 -1.80
N SER A 392 -26.47 -11.71 -1.24
CA SER A 392 -27.13 -10.44 -0.91
C SER A 392 -27.17 -9.44 -2.07
N THR A 393 -26.24 -9.53 -3.03
CA THR A 393 -26.10 -8.58 -4.13
C THR A 393 -25.36 -9.17 -5.32
N PHE A 394 -25.68 -8.68 -6.52
CA PHE A 394 -24.88 -8.85 -7.75
C PHE A 394 -24.28 -7.52 -8.21
N ASP A 395 -24.41 -6.46 -7.43
CA ASP A 395 -23.91 -5.14 -7.78
C ASP A 395 -22.51 -4.92 -7.20
N TRP A 396 -21.55 -4.69 -8.09
CA TRP A 396 -20.16 -4.45 -7.69
C TRP A 396 -20.01 -3.18 -6.85
N ASN A 397 -20.87 -2.17 -7.01
CA ASN A 397 -20.85 -0.98 -6.16
C ASN A 397 -21.20 -1.35 -4.72
N VAL A 398 -22.23 -2.17 -4.51
CA VAL A 398 -22.63 -2.65 -3.17
C VAL A 398 -21.52 -3.48 -2.55
N ILE A 399 -20.89 -4.38 -3.31
CA ILE A 399 -19.75 -5.18 -2.82
C ILE A 399 -18.56 -4.27 -2.46
N GLY A 400 -18.23 -3.34 -3.36
CA GLY A 400 -17.09 -2.43 -3.24
C GLY A 400 -17.21 -1.44 -2.07
N THR A 401 -18.41 -0.92 -1.79
CA THR A 401 -18.64 0.03 -0.69
C THR A 401 -18.30 -0.56 0.68
N TYR A 402 -18.54 -1.85 0.89
CA TYR A 402 -18.41 -2.47 2.22
C TYR A 402 -17.15 -3.31 2.41
N TRP A 403 -16.59 -3.89 1.34
CA TRP A 403 -15.60 -4.97 1.51
C TRP A 403 -14.28 -4.76 0.76
N SER A 404 -14.21 -3.97 -0.32
CA SER A 404 -12.99 -3.85 -1.15
C SER A 404 -12.29 -5.21 -1.41
N PRO A 405 -13.00 -6.17 -2.05
CA PRO A 405 -12.65 -7.60 -2.04
C PRO A 405 -11.29 -7.93 -2.66
N LEU A 406 -10.77 -7.08 -3.53
CA LEU A 406 -9.52 -7.30 -4.25
C LEU A 406 -8.27 -6.75 -3.53
N ALA A 407 -8.47 -5.93 -2.50
CA ALA A 407 -7.36 -5.27 -1.80
C ALA A 407 -6.97 -5.98 -0.51
N TYR A 408 -7.93 -6.60 0.19
CA TYR A 408 -7.66 -7.24 1.48
C TYR A 408 -7.35 -8.75 1.33
N PRO A 409 -6.49 -9.29 2.20
CA PRO A 409 -6.23 -10.72 2.25
C PRO A 409 -7.50 -11.54 2.57
N PHE A 410 -7.56 -12.76 2.04
CA PHE A 410 -8.69 -13.67 2.23
C PHE A 410 -9.01 -13.94 3.72
N TRP A 411 -7.98 -14.12 4.55
CA TRP A 411 -8.17 -14.41 5.98
C TRP A 411 -8.82 -13.24 6.74
N THR A 412 -8.52 -12.01 6.33
CA THR A 412 -9.17 -10.81 6.87
C THR A 412 -10.67 -10.84 6.58
N PHE A 413 -11.08 -11.29 5.39
CA PHE A 413 -12.51 -11.45 5.08
C PHE A 413 -13.17 -12.54 5.91
N VAL A 414 -12.53 -13.69 6.07
CA VAL A 414 -13.07 -14.79 6.88
C VAL A 414 -13.30 -14.35 8.32
N THR A 415 -12.33 -13.66 8.93
CA THR A 415 -12.44 -13.18 10.31
C THR A 415 -13.51 -12.09 10.47
N GLN A 416 -13.57 -11.12 9.56
CA GLN A 416 -14.64 -10.11 9.56
C GLN A 416 -16.03 -10.74 9.37
N TYR A 417 -16.15 -11.72 8.48
CA TYR A 417 -17.40 -12.43 8.24
C TYR A 417 -17.85 -13.23 9.48
N ILE A 418 -16.94 -13.94 10.14
CA ILE A 418 -17.23 -14.63 11.42
C ILE A 418 -17.69 -13.61 12.48
N GLY A 419 -16.99 -12.48 12.60
CA GLY A 419 -17.37 -11.40 13.50
C GLY A 419 -18.77 -10.85 13.21
N MET A 420 -19.12 -10.68 11.94
CA MET A 420 -20.45 -10.25 11.50
C MET A 420 -21.53 -11.27 11.86
N VAL A 421 -21.28 -12.57 11.65
CA VAL A 421 -22.23 -13.64 12.01
C VAL A 421 -22.48 -13.67 13.52
N ILE A 422 -21.41 -13.62 14.33
CA ILE A 422 -21.52 -13.60 15.79
C ILE A 422 -22.26 -12.34 16.26
N GLY A 423 -21.87 -11.18 15.74
CA GLY A 423 -22.52 -9.90 16.05
C GLY A 423 -23.99 -9.89 15.66
N GLY A 424 -24.34 -10.46 14.51
CA GLY A 424 -25.72 -10.58 14.07
C GLY A 424 -26.55 -11.48 14.99
N PHE A 425 -26.02 -12.60 15.48
CA PHE A 425 -26.70 -13.41 16.49
C PHE A 425 -26.85 -12.68 17.83
N ALA A 426 -25.86 -11.90 18.25
CA ALA A 426 -25.95 -11.09 19.46
C ALA A 426 -27.05 -10.01 19.33
N ILE A 427 -27.12 -9.32 18.19
CA ILE A 427 -28.17 -8.33 17.89
C ILE A 427 -29.55 -8.99 17.91
N LEU A 428 -29.71 -10.16 17.29
CA LEU A 428 -30.97 -10.91 17.34
C LEU A 428 -31.35 -11.29 18.76
N GLY A 429 -30.37 -11.78 19.54
CA GLY A 429 -30.57 -12.11 20.95
C GLY A 429 -31.10 -10.92 21.74
N ILE A 430 -30.45 -9.76 21.64
CA ILE A 430 -30.87 -8.52 22.31
C ILE A 430 -32.21 -8.04 21.78
N TYR A 431 -32.42 -8.01 20.47
CA TYR A 431 -33.65 -7.48 19.87
C TYR A 431 -34.89 -8.24 20.37
N TYR A 432 -34.83 -9.58 20.37
CA TYR A 432 -35.96 -10.41 20.81
C TYR A 432 -36.08 -10.56 22.33
N THR A 433 -35.05 -10.25 23.12
CA THR A 433 -35.15 -10.20 24.59
C THR A 433 -35.48 -8.82 25.14
N ASN A 434 -35.13 -7.74 24.43
CA ASN A 434 -35.39 -6.34 24.81
C ASN A 434 -36.79 -5.86 24.37
N THR A 435 -37.53 -6.63 23.59
CA THR A 435 -38.98 -6.47 23.45
C THR A 435 -39.69 -7.07 24.67
N ARG A 436 -39.73 -6.30 25.76
CA ARG A 436 -40.67 -6.49 26.87
C ARG A 436 -41.47 -5.22 27.09
#